data_AF-A0A226XBT4-F1
#
_entry.id   AF-A0A226XBT4-F1
#
_cell.length_a   1.000
_cell.length_b   1.000
_cell.length_c   1.000
_cell.angle_alpha   90.00
_cell.angle_beta   90.00
_cell.angle_gamma   90.00
#
_symmetry.space_group_name_H-M   'P 1'
#
loop_
_entity.id
_entity.type
_entity.pdbx_description
1 polymer ?
#
loop_
_entity_poly.entity_id
_entity_poly.type
_entity_poly.pdbx_seq_one_letter_code
_entity_poly.pdbx_strand_id
1 'polypeptide(L)'
;MGSNCGKITSGSGNVTFEGKAAARVTDVASCSKHSNSPEPLVEGSKTITINGLPLVRIGHSTHCSAKVNSGRKSVWVDRTTGQFGPKNPELTAGEEFFAGLLGGLLGAKLGGMLRDALPKREPTESAEVSGKKDEASTCKEDPVDVATGEMVDIRTDISIPGVLPLQLTRRYRTRSEDSGLLGLKWSTNWSQRLSFHDGHLVRFHNAGGRAITFIAPEAGLDGINLREPRYRLIGKRDEPRILDHETRQVLVFAPLVDGGTSRLERIEDLSGNAVSSSYDRDARLAGLAHTDGYRLEIRYHGVKREVDQIVLHDASGKSQTLVNYGYGGTMLSHVASFQHGHFHYTYDQNGWMTGWRDTDQTDVRYLYDETGRVIETGTRQGYHTGRFIYDDGRTRVIDGDGEWVYEYNADGLVTVEINPLGDTTQREWGLGRLLSQTDALDRRTEFHHDERGNLIAVLEPTGNTTRFEYDDNRLLTAVVLPGGARVKFDYDHLQRLTERTAPDGTVRRYRYGERGELLRVVNRNLETRHDYDAQLRLIASRLPTGAQFSTAFDVLGRLVEEADPDGNVTRYEYAAGPDNPRGAVSQVTQADGTVARAR
;
A
#
# COMPACT_ATOMS: atom_id res chain seq x y z
N MET A 1 18.65 -6.20 33.99
CA MET A 1 17.72 -5.03 33.93
C MET A 1 18.53 -3.77 33.73
N GLY A 2 18.26 -2.99 32.67
CA GLY A 2 19.01 -1.76 32.39
C GLY A 2 18.61 -0.62 33.33
N SER A 3 19.59 0.19 33.76
CA SER A 3 19.34 1.39 34.55
C SER A 3 18.85 2.55 33.68
N ASN A 4 17.91 3.35 34.18
CA ASN A 4 17.39 4.56 33.54
C ASN A 4 18.43 5.70 33.51
N CYS A 5 19.32 5.72 32.51
CA CYS A 5 20.44 6.68 32.43
C CYS A 5 20.60 7.47 31.11
N GLY A 6 19.69 7.32 30.13
CA GLY A 6 19.73 8.09 28.87
C GLY A 6 18.78 9.29 28.84
N LYS A 7 19.30 10.52 28.69
CA LYS A 7 18.51 11.76 28.54
C LYS A 7 18.54 12.27 27.11
N ILE A 8 17.39 12.46 26.47
CA ILE A 8 17.30 12.91 25.07
C ILE A 8 17.78 14.37 24.91
N THR A 9 18.64 14.62 23.91
CA THR A 9 19.36 15.88 23.69
C THR A 9 19.12 16.56 22.33
N SER A 10 18.67 15.88 21.27
CA SER A 10 18.10 16.53 20.06
C SER A 10 16.56 16.55 20.08
N GLY A 11 15.90 17.26 19.16
CA GLY A 11 14.43 17.31 19.01
C GLY A 11 13.70 18.41 19.82
N SER A 12 12.38 18.53 19.63
CA SER A 12 11.53 19.63 20.16
C SER A 12 10.97 19.38 21.58
N GLY A 13 10.59 20.44 22.32
CA GLY A 13 10.51 20.47 23.80
C GLY A 13 9.18 20.35 24.61
N ASN A 14 7.98 20.02 24.08
CA ASN A 14 6.67 20.25 24.79
C ASN A 14 5.37 19.32 24.69
N VAL A 15 5.31 18.08 24.17
CA VAL A 15 4.16 17.10 24.36
C VAL A 15 4.48 15.84 25.22
N THR A 16 3.64 14.79 25.23
CA THR A 16 3.86 13.46 25.87
C THR A 16 3.06 12.36 25.15
N PHE A 17 3.45 11.09 25.29
CA PHE A 17 2.64 9.90 24.98
C PHE A 17 2.33 9.16 26.28
N GLU A 18 1.06 8.83 26.57
CA GLU A 18 0.62 8.25 27.86
C GLU A 18 1.12 9.04 29.09
N GLY A 19 1.20 10.37 29.00
CA GLY A 19 1.74 11.24 30.05
C GLY A 19 3.27 11.17 30.23
N LYS A 20 3.99 10.39 29.43
CA LYS A 20 5.46 10.27 29.44
C LYS A 20 6.06 11.00 28.24
N ALA A 21 7.21 11.63 28.41
CA ALA A 21 7.85 12.36 27.31
C ALA A 21 8.37 11.42 26.20
N ALA A 22 8.28 11.86 24.94
CA ALA A 22 8.59 11.08 23.73
C ALA A 22 9.65 11.77 22.83
N ALA A 23 10.13 11.07 21.79
CA ALA A 23 11.04 11.52 20.73
C ALA A 23 10.96 10.62 19.47
N ARG A 24 11.66 10.97 18.38
CA ARG A 24 11.82 10.10 17.19
C ARG A 24 12.97 9.11 17.42
N VAL A 25 12.99 7.99 16.69
CA VAL A 25 14.12 7.03 16.73
C VAL A 25 15.46 7.63 16.28
N THR A 26 15.44 8.68 15.45
CA THR A 26 16.63 9.41 15.01
C THR A 26 17.11 10.50 15.98
N ASP A 27 16.37 10.78 17.06
CA ASP A 27 16.85 11.69 18.09
C ASP A 27 17.94 11.02 18.95
N VAL A 28 18.88 11.81 19.49
CA VAL A 28 20.00 11.30 20.30
C VAL A 28 19.77 11.51 21.79
N ALA A 29 20.38 10.65 22.62
CA ALA A 29 20.34 10.69 24.07
C ALA A 29 21.75 10.62 24.70
N SER A 30 22.04 11.52 25.63
CA SER A 30 23.25 11.48 26.44
C SER A 30 23.08 10.45 27.57
N CYS A 31 23.91 9.41 27.56
CA CYS A 31 23.94 8.38 28.59
C CYS A 31 24.93 8.77 29.71
N SER A 32 24.47 8.83 30.96
CA SER A 32 25.34 9.22 32.09
C SER A 32 26.46 8.22 32.44
N LYS A 33 26.59 7.11 31.71
CA LYS A 33 27.65 6.11 31.86
C LYS A 33 28.80 6.27 30.86
N HIS A 34 28.63 7.12 29.84
CA HIS A 34 29.62 7.33 28.78
C HIS A 34 29.83 8.84 28.59
N SER A 35 31.05 9.32 28.84
CA SER A 35 31.36 10.75 28.71
C SER A 35 31.59 11.14 27.25
N ASN A 36 30.90 12.19 26.82
CA ASN A 36 31.17 13.04 25.65
C ASN A 36 30.66 12.60 24.25
N SER A 37 29.74 11.64 24.13
CA SER A 37 28.99 11.42 22.87
C SER A 37 27.48 11.22 23.12
N PRO A 38 26.58 11.90 22.37
CA PRO A 38 25.17 11.54 22.31
C PRO A 38 24.97 10.21 21.55
N GLU A 39 24.19 9.29 22.12
CA GLU A 39 23.90 7.97 21.55
C GLU A 39 22.56 8.00 20.77
N PRO A 40 22.44 7.35 19.61
CA PRO A 40 21.15 7.19 18.95
C PRO A 40 20.20 6.27 19.74
N LEU A 41 18.90 6.45 19.50
CA LEU A 41 17.84 5.61 20.05
C LEU A 41 17.64 4.38 19.14
N VAL A 42 17.42 3.20 19.72
CA VAL A 42 17.39 1.92 18.97
C VAL A 42 16.10 1.11 19.15
N GLU A 43 15.16 1.60 19.95
CA GLU A 43 13.88 0.93 20.22
C GLU A 43 12.74 1.94 20.04
N GLY A 44 11.88 1.74 19.04
CA GLY A 44 10.76 2.62 18.70
C GLY A 44 9.46 1.85 18.41
N SER A 45 8.33 2.54 18.47
CA SER A 45 7.01 1.93 18.20
C SER A 45 6.87 1.54 16.73
N LYS A 46 6.51 0.27 16.48
CA LYS A 46 6.22 -0.26 15.14
C LYS A 46 4.89 0.25 14.56
N THR A 47 4.04 0.89 15.36
CA THR A 47 2.68 1.30 14.98
C THR A 47 2.36 2.79 15.19
N ILE A 48 3.27 3.54 15.82
CA ILE A 48 3.08 4.97 16.12
C ILE A 48 4.34 5.72 15.71
N THR A 49 4.22 6.65 14.77
CA THR A 49 5.33 7.44 14.22
C THR A 49 5.20 8.92 14.54
N ILE A 50 6.34 9.60 14.66
CA ILE A 50 6.51 11.04 14.72
C ILE A 50 7.16 11.47 13.41
N ASN A 51 6.45 12.27 12.60
CA ASN A 51 6.91 12.72 11.27
C ASN A 51 7.38 11.55 10.37
N GLY A 52 6.69 10.41 10.43
CA GLY A 52 7.03 9.19 9.67
C GLY A 52 8.09 8.28 10.32
N LEU A 53 8.71 8.68 11.42
CA LEU A 53 9.75 7.89 12.12
C LEU A 53 9.20 7.25 13.42
N PRO A 54 9.57 6.00 13.78
CA PRO A 54 9.11 5.33 14.99
C PRO A 54 9.20 6.18 16.28
N LEU A 55 8.12 6.20 17.07
CA LEU A 55 8.05 6.91 18.35
C LEU A 55 8.85 6.18 19.43
N VAL A 56 9.76 6.89 20.10
CA VAL A 56 10.53 6.44 21.26
C VAL A 56 10.00 7.10 22.53
N ARG A 57 9.89 6.34 23.62
CA ARG A 57 9.41 6.82 24.93
C ARG A 57 10.35 6.45 26.07
N ILE A 58 10.12 7.05 27.24
CA ILE A 58 10.78 6.66 28.50
C ILE A 58 10.62 5.15 28.73
N GLY A 59 11.74 4.44 28.94
CA GLY A 59 11.81 2.98 29.08
C GLY A 59 12.27 2.21 27.83
N HIS A 60 12.43 2.88 26.68
CA HIS A 60 13.05 2.28 25.49
C HIS A 60 14.58 2.33 25.55
N SER A 61 15.27 1.47 24.81
CA SER A 61 16.73 1.35 24.77
C SER A 61 17.42 2.39 23.89
N THR A 62 18.57 2.88 24.35
CA THR A 62 19.59 3.54 23.54
C THR A 62 20.62 2.50 23.07
N HIS A 63 21.46 2.87 22.10
CA HIS A 63 22.51 2.01 21.53
C HIS A 63 23.35 1.25 22.58
N CYS A 64 23.79 1.89 23.66
CA CYS A 64 24.54 1.26 24.76
C CYS A 64 23.69 0.44 25.77
N SER A 65 22.51 -0.07 25.39
CA SER A 65 21.54 -0.78 26.26
C SER A 65 21.04 0.00 27.49
N ALA A 66 21.33 1.31 27.57
CA ALA A 66 20.77 2.17 28.60
C ALA A 66 19.29 2.44 28.31
N LYS A 67 18.47 2.60 29.36
CA LYS A 67 17.05 2.94 29.18
C LYS A 67 16.86 4.46 29.21
N VAL A 68 16.08 4.97 28.25
CA VAL A 68 15.65 6.38 28.15
C VAL A 68 14.92 6.76 29.43
N ASN A 69 15.44 7.75 30.15
CA ASN A 69 14.91 8.20 31.45
C ASN A 69 14.17 9.54 31.38
N SER A 70 14.36 10.28 30.28
CA SER A 70 13.70 11.56 30.04
C SER A 70 13.55 11.76 28.53
N GLY A 71 12.32 11.99 28.11
CA GLY A 71 11.97 12.23 26.71
C GLY A 71 11.96 13.71 26.35
N ARG A 72 11.93 14.00 25.05
CA ARG A 72 12.05 15.37 24.53
C ARG A 72 10.84 16.23 24.78
N LYS A 73 9.71 15.56 24.85
CA LYS A 73 8.35 16.07 24.85
C LYS A 73 7.77 16.34 23.46
N SER A 74 8.15 17.39 22.70
CA SER A 74 7.32 17.81 21.55
C SER A 74 7.60 17.19 20.20
N VAL A 75 6.45 17.15 19.54
CA VAL A 75 6.07 16.73 18.22
C VAL A 75 5.02 17.75 17.84
N TRP A 76 5.13 18.29 16.65
CA TRP A 76 4.05 19.04 16.07
C TRP A 76 3.10 18.00 15.44
N VAL A 77 2.03 17.63 16.16
CA VAL A 77 1.02 16.71 15.62
C VAL A 77 0.19 17.51 14.64
N ASP A 78 0.69 17.54 13.41
CA ASP A 78 -0.05 18.06 12.29
C ASP A 78 -1.13 17.08 11.84
N ARG A 79 -1.98 17.54 10.93
CA ARG A 79 -2.92 16.67 10.22
C ARG A 79 -2.42 16.40 8.80
N THR A 80 -1.14 16.63 8.49
CA THR A 80 -0.58 16.50 7.13
C THR A 80 -0.63 15.05 6.63
N THR A 81 -0.56 14.07 7.53
CA THR A 81 -0.75 12.64 7.24
C THR A 81 -2.17 12.14 7.50
N GLY A 82 -3.10 13.02 7.91
CA GLY A 82 -4.49 12.68 8.11
C GLY A 82 -5.18 12.44 6.76
N GLN A 83 -5.82 11.28 6.59
CA GLN A 83 -6.80 11.13 5.52
C GLN A 83 -8.05 11.95 5.87
N PHE A 84 -8.32 12.98 5.07
CA PHE A 84 -9.54 13.77 5.17
C PHE A 84 -10.56 13.30 4.14
N GLY A 85 -11.78 13.08 4.61
CA GLY A 85 -12.83 12.44 3.83
C GLY A 85 -13.68 11.54 4.73
N PRO A 86 -14.89 11.14 4.30
CA PRO A 86 -15.48 9.96 4.89
C PRO A 86 -14.59 8.75 4.61
N LYS A 87 -14.47 7.83 5.58
CA LYS A 87 -13.85 6.52 5.33
C LYS A 87 -14.60 5.82 4.20
N ASN A 88 -13.88 5.28 3.20
CA ASN A 88 -14.51 4.49 2.14
C ASN A 88 -15.19 3.25 2.79
N PRO A 89 -16.53 3.15 2.76
CA PRO A 89 -17.24 2.08 3.46
C PRO A 89 -17.08 0.73 2.75
N GLU A 90 -16.67 0.72 1.49
CA GLU A 90 -16.53 -0.46 0.64
C GLU A 90 -15.28 -1.26 1.02
N LEU A 91 -14.14 -0.57 1.13
CA LEU A 91 -12.87 -1.13 1.62
C LEU A 91 -13.07 -1.71 3.04
N THR A 92 -13.65 -0.92 3.95
CA THR A 92 -13.85 -1.34 5.34
C THR A 92 -14.73 -2.59 5.52
N ALA A 93 -15.65 -2.89 4.59
CA ALA A 93 -16.58 -4.00 4.76
C ALA A 93 -15.88 -5.37 4.79
N GLY A 94 -14.93 -5.58 3.86
CA GLY A 94 -14.06 -6.75 3.85
C GLY A 94 -12.85 -6.57 4.76
N GLU A 95 -12.19 -5.41 4.69
CA GLU A 95 -10.91 -5.17 5.39
C GLU A 95 -11.07 -5.15 6.92
N GLU A 96 -12.08 -4.50 7.51
CA GLU A 96 -12.29 -4.52 8.97
C GLU A 96 -12.44 -5.97 9.46
N PHE A 97 -13.04 -6.82 8.64
CA PHE A 97 -13.31 -8.21 8.98
C PHE A 97 -12.08 -9.11 8.80
N PHE A 98 -11.40 -9.04 7.64
CA PHE A 98 -10.18 -9.83 7.41
C PHE A 98 -9.02 -9.37 8.29
N ALA A 99 -8.84 -8.07 8.52
CA ALA A 99 -7.84 -7.55 9.45
C ALA A 99 -8.18 -7.91 10.91
N GLY A 100 -9.46 -7.98 11.27
CA GLY A 100 -9.89 -8.50 12.57
C GLY A 100 -9.57 -9.98 12.75
N LEU A 101 -9.83 -10.81 11.73
CA LEU A 101 -9.66 -12.26 11.80
C LEU A 101 -8.18 -12.70 11.72
N LEU A 102 -7.34 -11.95 11.00
CA LEU A 102 -5.88 -12.12 10.99
C LEU A 102 -5.19 -11.44 12.19
N GLY A 103 -5.83 -10.44 12.81
CA GLY A 103 -5.28 -9.65 13.91
C GLY A 103 -5.73 -10.04 15.33
N GLY A 104 -6.74 -10.91 15.48
CA GLY A 104 -7.29 -11.26 16.80
C GLY A 104 -8.09 -12.57 16.83
N LEU A 105 -7.50 -13.59 17.47
CA LEU A 105 -8.16 -14.85 17.81
C LEU A 105 -9.22 -14.68 18.93
N LEU A 106 -10.28 -15.52 18.89
CA LEU A 106 -11.34 -15.78 19.92
C LEU A 106 -12.65 -14.96 19.84
N GLY A 107 -13.81 -15.63 19.59
CA GLY A 107 -15.11 -14.92 19.56
C GLY A 107 -16.52 -15.60 19.54
N ALA A 108 -16.68 -16.92 19.75
CA ALA A 108 -17.93 -17.61 20.24
C ALA A 108 -19.29 -17.71 19.44
N LYS A 109 -19.61 -18.97 19.08
CA LYS A 109 -20.88 -19.77 19.23
C LYS A 109 -22.15 -19.61 18.33
N LEU A 110 -22.55 -20.77 17.70
CA LEU A 110 -23.93 -21.27 17.27
C LEU A 110 -24.45 -21.27 15.78
N GLY A 111 -23.97 -22.17 14.91
CA GLY A 111 -24.79 -23.02 13.97
C GLY A 111 -25.68 -22.48 12.79
N GLY A 112 -25.67 -23.17 11.63
CA GLY A 112 -26.78 -23.20 10.64
C GLY A 112 -26.44 -23.19 9.11
N MET A 113 -26.78 -24.27 8.38
CA MET A 113 -26.69 -24.54 6.91
C MET A 113 -27.71 -23.72 6.03
N LEU A 114 -27.73 -23.62 4.67
CA LEU A 114 -26.88 -23.99 3.49
C LEU A 114 -27.49 -23.40 2.16
N ARG A 115 -26.70 -23.38 1.05
CA ARG A 115 -27.03 -23.63 -0.39
C ARG A 115 -27.44 -22.55 -1.44
N ASP A 116 -26.52 -22.39 -2.42
CA ASP A 116 -26.57 -22.58 -3.91
C ASP A 116 -27.62 -21.91 -4.85
N ALA A 117 -27.12 -21.42 -6.01
CA ALA A 117 -27.89 -20.97 -7.18
C ALA A 117 -27.24 -21.38 -8.53
N LEU A 118 -28.01 -21.29 -9.63
CA LEU A 118 -27.80 -21.95 -10.94
C LEU A 118 -26.93 -21.16 -11.98
N PRO A 119 -26.42 -21.81 -13.05
CA PRO A 119 -25.26 -21.31 -13.81
C PRO A 119 -25.56 -20.35 -14.99
N LYS A 120 -24.53 -19.57 -15.34
CA LYS A 120 -24.34 -18.81 -16.59
C LYS A 120 -23.19 -19.44 -17.39
N ARG A 121 -22.95 -18.99 -18.64
CA ARG A 121 -21.77 -19.43 -19.44
C ARG A 121 -20.49 -19.24 -18.63
N GLU A 122 -19.72 -20.30 -18.47
CA GLU A 122 -18.48 -20.30 -17.70
C GLU A 122 -17.38 -19.48 -18.42
N PRO A 123 -16.54 -18.73 -17.68
CA PRO A 123 -15.38 -18.06 -18.23
C PRO A 123 -14.31 -19.07 -18.64
N THR A 124 -13.39 -18.68 -19.52
CA THR A 124 -12.20 -19.51 -19.80
C THR A 124 -11.23 -19.45 -18.64
N GLU A 125 -10.66 -20.60 -18.27
CA GLU A 125 -9.76 -20.72 -17.13
C GLU A 125 -8.30 -20.89 -17.55
N SER A 126 -7.40 -20.39 -16.70
CA SER A 126 -5.95 -20.57 -16.80
C SER A 126 -5.36 -20.68 -15.40
N ALA A 127 -4.25 -21.39 -15.26
CA ALA A 127 -3.42 -21.37 -14.05
C ALA A 127 -1.98 -20.91 -14.34
N GLU A 128 -1.67 -20.48 -15.57
CA GLU A 128 -0.32 -20.07 -15.95
C GLU A 128 -0.01 -18.65 -15.46
N VAL A 129 1.07 -18.54 -14.70
CA VAL A 129 1.61 -17.28 -14.17
C VAL A 129 3.14 -17.36 -14.15
N SER A 130 3.82 -16.23 -14.36
CA SER A 130 5.29 -16.15 -14.26
C SER A 130 5.72 -14.92 -13.47
N GLY A 131 6.78 -15.04 -12.68
CA GLY A 131 7.16 -14.06 -11.67
C GLY A 131 6.40 -14.27 -10.35
N LYS A 132 6.93 -13.68 -9.27
CA LYS A 132 6.41 -13.88 -7.91
C LYS A 132 5.47 -12.74 -7.50
N LYS A 133 4.42 -13.08 -6.73
CA LYS A 133 3.50 -12.11 -6.12
C LYS A 133 4.19 -11.41 -4.94
N ASP A 134 4.24 -10.10 -4.93
CA ASP A 134 4.93 -9.36 -3.86
C ASP A 134 4.20 -9.50 -2.53
N GLU A 135 2.86 -9.52 -2.51
CA GLU A 135 2.06 -9.75 -1.30
C GLU A 135 2.19 -11.18 -0.72
N ALA A 136 2.70 -12.12 -1.50
CA ALA A 136 3.02 -13.48 -1.06
C ALA A 136 4.53 -13.70 -0.82
N SER A 137 5.34 -12.64 -0.91
CA SER A 137 6.77 -12.70 -0.63
C SER A 137 7.00 -12.45 0.87
N THR A 138 7.67 -13.39 1.54
CA THR A 138 8.11 -13.20 2.92
C THR A 138 9.43 -12.46 2.91
N CYS A 139 9.40 -11.16 3.21
CA CYS A 139 10.60 -10.32 3.17
C CYS A 139 11.21 -10.09 4.57
N LYS A 140 12.54 -10.00 4.62
CA LYS A 140 13.35 -9.69 5.81
C LYS A 140 14.37 -8.59 5.51
N GLU A 141 14.82 -7.88 6.55
CA GLU A 141 15.99 -6.97 6.53
C GLU A 141 16.05 -5.97 5.35
N ASP A 142 14.93 -5.26 5.12
CA ASP A 142 14.73 -4.19 4.12
C ASP A 142 14.87 -4.58 2.63
N PRO A 143 13.75 -4.76 1.92
CA PRO A 143 13.01 -6.02 1.87
C PRO A 143 13.73 -7.03 0.96
N VAL A 144 14.28 -8.08 1.56
CA VAL A 144 14.85 -9.23 0.86
C VAL A 144 13.87 -10.40 0.94
N ASP A 145 13.39 -10.91 -0.20
CA ASP A 145 12.50 -12.07 -0.26
C ASP A 145 13.26 -13.35 0.10
N VAL A 146 12.95 -13.96 1.25
CA VAL A 146 13.73 -15.08 1.81
C VAL A 146 13.81 -16.30 0.90
N ALA A 147 12.84 -16.51 0.00
CA ALA A 147 12.84 -17.69 -0.89
C ALA A 147 13.64 -17.48 -2.19
N THR A 148 13.84 -16.23 -2.62
CA THR A 148 14.57 -15.92 -3.86
C THR A 148 15.92 -15.25 -3.63
N GLY A 149 16.11 -14.65 -2.45
CA GLY A 149 17.23 -13.79 -2.09
C GLY A 149 17.23 -12.43 -2.78
N GLU A 150 16.17 -12.08 -3.51
CA GLU A 150 16.12 -10.82 -4.25
C GLU A 150 15.75 -9.65 -3.34
N MET A 151 16.46 -8.54 -3.48
CA MET A 151 16.04 -7.25 -2.94
C MET A 151 14.87 -6.75 -3.77
N VAL A 152 13.77 -6.36 -3.09
CA VAL A 152 12.56 -5.82 -3.69
C VAL A 152 12.27 -4.48 -3.07
N ASP A 153 12.33 -3.41 -3.86
CA ASP A 153 11.97 -2.06 -3.44
C ASP A 153 10.64 -1.66 -4.07
N ILE A 154 9.71 -1.13 -3.28
CA ILE A 154 8.43 -0.61 -3.75
C ILE A 154 8.22 0.76 -3.11
N ARG A 155 8.11 1.80 -3.94
CA ARG A 155 7.97 3.20 -3.48
C ARG A 155 6.93 3.95 -4.30
N THR A 156 6.15 4.78 -3.62
CA THR A 156 5.23 5.73 -4.24
C THR A 156 5.95 7.06 -4.45
N ASP A 157 5.95 7.54 -5.69
CA ASP A 157 6.55 8.84 -6.07
C ASP A 157 5.49 9.95 -6.18
N ILE A 158 4.23 9.59 -6.48
CA ILE A 158 3.09 10.51 -6.60
C ILE A 158 1.87 9.85 -5.97
N SER A 159 1.10 10.62 -5.19
CA SER A 159 -0.21 10.22 -4.69
C SER A 159 -1.17 11.41 -4.72
N ILE A 160 -2.16 11.36 -5.61
CA ILE A 160 -3.24 12.34 -5.71
C ILE A 160 -4.54 11.65 -5.29
N PRO A 161 -5.15 12.02 -4.16
CA PRO A 161 -6.41 11.43 -3.72
C PRO A 161 -7.59 11.97 -4.53
N GLY A 162 -8.65 11.17 -4.60
CA GLY A 162 -9.90 11.45 -5.30
C GLY A 162 -10.83 10.25 -5.17
N VAL A 163 -12.01 10.27 -5.81
CA VAL A 163 -12.86 9.07 -5.89
C VAL A 163 -12.16 7.99 -6.70
N LEU A 164 -11.55 8.36 -7.82
CA LEU A 164 -10.50 7.59 -8.49
C LEU A 164 -9.13 8.19 -8.09
N PRO A 165 -8.35 7.54 -7.20
CA PRO A 165 -7.04 8.04 -6.81
C PRO A 165 -5.99 7.78 -7.90
N LEU A 166 -5.17 8.78 -8.21
CA LEU A 166 -4.04 8.65 -9.13
C LEU A 166 -2.74 8.51 -8.34
N GLN A 167 -2.10 7.34 -8.46
CA GLN A 167 -0.80 7.07 -7.84
C GLN A 167 0.24 6.68 -8.89
N LEU A 168 1.50 7.04 -8.65
CA LEU A 168 2.66 6.45 -9.30
C LEU A 168 3.43 5.64 -8.26
N THR A 169 3.41 4.32 -8.42
CA THR A 169 4.23 3.40 -7.64
C THR A 169 5.26 2.79 -8.58
N ARG A 170 6.53 2.82 -8.17
CA ARG A 170 7.65 2.17 -8.84
C ARG A 170 8.17 1.00 -8.02
N ARG A 171 8.67 0.00 -8.72
CA ARG A 171 9.17 -1.25 -8.16
C ARG A 171 10.47 -1.65 -8.82
N TYR A 172 11.45 -1.99 -8.00
CA TYR A 172 12.70 -2.63 -8.39
C TYR A 172 12.77 -4.05 -7.85
N ARG A 173 13.38 -4.97 -8.60
CA ARG A 173 13.71 -6.33 -8.14
C ARG A 173 15.03 -6.78 -8.76
N THR A 174 15.96 -7.31 -7.96
CA THR A 174 17.36 -7.57 -8.37
C THR A 174 17.55 -8.32 -9.68
N ARG A 175 16.81 -9.42 -9.90
CA ARG A 175 16.94 -10.24 -11.13
C ARG A 175 15.77 -10.03 -12.08
N SER A 176 15.01 -8.94 -11.94
CA SER A 176 14.07 -8.52 -13.00
C SER A 176 14.85 -8.00 -14.21
N GLU A 177 14.42 -8.40 -15.40
CA GLU A 177 14.87 -7.88 -16.69
C GLU A 177 13.87 -6.88 -17.28
N ASP A 178 12.92 -6.39 -16.47
CA ASP A 178 12.00 -5.31 -16.87
C ASP A 178 12.78 -4.06 -17.27
N SER A 179 12.27 -3.35 -18.29
CA SER A 179 12.69 -2.00 -18.63
C SER A 179 11.45 -1.14 -18.80
N GLY A 180 10.84 -0.77 -17.67
CA GLY A 180 9.63 0.04 -17.61
C GLY A 180 9.88 1.53 -17.81
N LEU A 181 8.89 2.34 -17.41
CA LEU A 181 8.92 3.80 -17.55
C LEU A 181 10.18 4.48 -16.95
N LEU A 182 10.78 3.87 -15.93
CA LEU A 182 11.93 4.41 -15.19
C LEU A 182 13.25 3.66 -15.48
N GLY A 183 13.34 2.95 -16.61
CA GLY A 183 14.56 2.29 -17.05
C GLY A 183 14.71 0.83 -16.57
N LEU A 184 15.93 0.32 -16.67
CA LEU A 184 16.24 -1.11 -16.46
C LEU A 184 16.06 -1.52 -14.99
N LYS A 185 15.53 -2.73 -14.78
CA LYS A 185 15.11 -3.33 -13.49
C LYS A 185 13.98 -2.60 -12.75
N TRP A 186 13.49 -1.49 -13.29
CA TRP A 186 12.37 -0.71 -12.74
C TRP A 186 11.08 -0.93 -13.52
N SER A 187 10.01 -1.20 -12.79
CA SER A 187 8.63 -1.32 -13.26
C SER A 187 7.76 -0.27 -12.57
N THR A 188 6.64 0.12 -13.18
CA THR A 188 5.66 1.03 -12.55
C THR A 188 4.24 0.56 -12.81
N ASN A 189 3.29 1.00 -11.98
CA ASN A 189 1.86 0.76 -12.21
C ASN A 189 1.31 1.41 -13.50
N TRP A 190 2.03 2.35 -14.12
CA TRP A 190 1.72 2.89 -15.45
C TRP A 190 2.42 2.15 -16.60
N SER A 191 3.34 1.22 -16.30
CA SER A 191 4.04 0.37 -17.28
C SER A 191 3.27 -0.93 -17.61
N GLN A 192 2.05 -1.06 -17.10
CA GLN A 192 1.19 -2.22 -17.28
C GLN A 192 0.78 -2.39 -18.75
N ARG A 193 0.74 -3.65 -19.21
CA ARG A 193 0.52 -3.98 -20.63
C ARG A 193 -0.09 -5.36 -20.79
N LEU A 194 -0.74 -5.58 -21.92
CA LEU A 194 -1.08 -6.92 -22.40
C LEU A 194 -0.07 -7.34 -23.48
N SER A 195 0.21 -8.63 -23.61
CA SER A 195 0.78 -9.22 -24.83
C SER A 195 -0.13 -10.33 -25.33
N PHE A 196 -0.23 -10.48 -26.65
CA PHE A 196 -1.15 -11.45 -27.28
C PHE A 196 -0.37 -12.40 -28.18
N HIS A 197 -0.57 -13.70 -28.00
CA HIS A 197 0.18 -14.75 -28.68
C HIS A 197 -0.73 -15.88 -29.15
N ASP A 198 -0.29 -16.59 -30.19
CA ASP A 198 -0.91 -17.78 -30.77
C ASP A 198 -2.40 -17.58 -31.12
N GLY A 199 -2.83 -16.34 -31.35
CA GLY A 199 -4.22 -15.98 -31.62
C GLY A 199 -5.23 -16.26 -30.48
N HIS A 200 -4.77 -16.67 -29.29
CA HIS A 200 -5.64 -17.04 -28.16
C HIS A 200 -5.07 -16.85 -26.74
N LEU A 201 -3.80 -16.51 -26.56
CA LEU A 201 -3.19 -16.32 -25.23
C LEU A 201 -2.98 -14.82 -24.94
N VAL A 202 -3.71 -14.29 -23.96
CA VAL A 202 -3.56 -12.90 -23.49
C VAL A 202 -2.79 -12.92 -22.18
N ARG A 203 -1.59 -12.36 -22.17
CA ARG A 203 -0.75 -12.26 -20.97
C ARG A 203 -0.73 -10.83 -20.44
N PHE A 204 -1.26 -10.63 -19.24
CA PHE A 204 -1.24 -9.36 -18.53
C PHE A 204 0.03 -9.22 -17.70
N HIS A 205 0.83 -8.19 -18.00
CA HIS A 205 2.03 -7.83 -17.24
C HIS A 205 1.62 -6.71 -16.27
N ASN A 206 1.54 -7.05 -14.97
CA ASN A 206 0.98 -6.17 -13.95
C ASN A 206 2.05 -5.24 -13.30
N ALA A 207 1.60 -4.35 -12.42
CA ALA A 207 2.46 -3.42 -11.69
C ALA A 207 3.55 -4.10 -10.82
N GLY A 208 3.29 -5.32 -10.35
CA GLY A 208 4.21 -6.14 -9.54
C GLY A 208 5.19 -6.98 -10.37
N GLY A 209 5.38 -6.67 -11.66
CA GLY A 209 6.30 -7.41 -12.54
C GLY A 209 5.95 -8.90 -12.70
N ARG A 210 4.68 -9.27 -12.47
CA ARG A 210 4.15 -10.62 -12.68
C ARG A 210 3.38 -10.66 -13.98
N ALA A 211 3.56 -11.74 -14.74
CA ALA A 211 2.79 -12.00 -15.95
C ALA A 211 1.71 -13.05 -15.64
N ILE A 212 0.46 -12.73 -15.99
CA ILE A 212 -0.74 -13.53 -15.70
C ILE A 212 -1.36 -13.87 -17.05
N THR A 213 -1.37 -15.16 -17.41
CA THR A 213 -1.87 -15.60 -18.71
C THR A 213 -3.34 -15.99 -18.61
N PHE A 214 -4.14 -15.51 -19.55
CA PHE A 214 -5.56 -15.82 -19.76
C PHE A 214 -5.73 -16.50 -21.12
N ILE A 215 -6.59 -17.53 -21.17
CA ILE A 215 -6.98 -18.18 -22.41
C ILE A 215 -8.18 -17.43 -23.00
N ALA A 216 -8.11 -17.00 -24.26
CA ALA A 216 -9.09 -16.13 -24.92
C ALA A 216 -9.26 -16.51 -26.41
N PRO A 217 -9.87 -17.68 -26.72
CA PRO A 217 -9.98 -18.19 -28.09
C PRO A 217 -11.01 -17.42 -28.94
N GLU A 218 -11.96 -16.73 -28.30
CA GLU A 218 -13.00 -15.95 -28.95
C GLU A 218 -12.60 -14.48 -29.16
N ALA A 219 -13.41 -13.74 -29.92
CA ALA A 219 -13.26 -12.29 -30.08
C ALA A 219 -13.81 -11.50 -28.88
N GLY A 220 -14.82 -12.05 -28.20
CA GLY A 220 -15.25 -11.60 -26.87
C GLY A 220 -14.31 -12.18 -25.82
N LEU A 221 -13.89 -11.34 -24.88
CA LEU A 221 -12.96 -11.73 -23.82
C LEU A 221 -13.74 -11.93 -22.52
N ASP A 222 -13.62 -13.11 -21.92
CA ASP A 222 -14.08 -13.40 -20.56
C ASP A 222 -13.23 -14.53 -19.96
N GLY A 223 -12.10 -14.17 -19.36
CA GLY A 223 -11.09 -15.10 -18.85
C GLY A 223 -10.71 -14.84 -17.40
N ILE A 224 -10.48 -15.90 -16.65
CA ILE A 224 -10.00 -15.88 -15.26
C ILE A 224 -8.67 -16.62 -15.11
N ASN A 225 -7.88 -16.24 -14.10
CA ASN A 225 -6.68 -16.98 -13.72
C ASN A 225 -6.84 -17.55 -12.30
N LEU A 226 -6.80 -18.87 -12.17
CA LEU A 226 -6.99 -19.60 -10.92
C LEU A 226 -5.87 -19.38 -9.90
N ARG A 227 -4.69 -18.88 -10.33
CA ARG A 227 -3.56 -18.46 -9.46
C ARG A 227 -3.49 -16.94 -9.24
N GLU A 228 -4.36 -16.15 -9.88
CA GLU A 228 -4.53 -14.73 -9.57
C GLU A 228 -5.98 -14.29 -9.83
N PRO A 229 -6.91 -14.63 -8.91
CA PRO A 229 -8.33 -14.41 -9.10
C PRO A 229 -8.70 -12.92 -9.07
N ARG A 230 -7.82 -12.06 -8.52
CA ARG A 230 -8.01 -10.61 -8.44
C ARG A 230 -8.31 -9.98 -9.81
N TYR A 231 -7.68 -10.49 -10.87
CA TYR A 231 -7.83 -9.94 -12.21
C TYR A 231 -8.74 -10.81 -13.08
N ARG A 232 -9.69 -10.17 -13.77
CA ARG A 232 -10.50 -10.80 -14.82
C ARG A 232 -10.28 -10.08 -16.15
N LEU A 233 -9.95 -10.85 -17.18
CA LEU A 233 -9.91 -10.34 -18.55
C LEU A 233 -11.34 -10.26 -19.09
N ILE A 234 -11.78 -9.07 -19.50
CA ILE A 234 -13.11 -8.81 -20.04
C ILE A 234 -13.05 -7.95 -21.31
N GLY A 235 -14.19 -7.77 -21.98
CA GLY A 235 -14.32 -6.87 -23.13
C GLY A 235 -14.15 -7.61 -24.45
N LYS A 236 -13.33 -7.06 -25.35
CA LYS A 236 -13.15 -7.58 -26.72
C LYS A 236 -11.70 -7.38 -27.18
N ARG A 237 -11.30 -8.03 -28.27
CA ARG A 237 -9.94 -7.86 -28.84
C ARG A 237 -9.62 -6.44 -29.32
N ASP A 238 -10.63 -5.63 -29.67
CA ASP A 238 -10.49 -4.23 -30.10
C ASP A 238 -10.48 -3.22 -28.93
N GLU A 239 -11.09 -3.56 -27.79
CA GLU A 239 -10.92 -2.83 -26.52
C GLU A 239 -10.81 -3.84 -25.35
N PRO A 240 -9.62 -4.43 -25.14
CA PRO A 240 -9.38 -5.39 -24.06
C PRO A 240 -9.29 -4.69 -22.70
N ARG A 241 -9.89 -5.31 -21.69
CA ARG A 241 -10.03 -4.74 -20.34
C ARG A 241 -9.59 -5.74 -19.28
N ILE A 242 -8.90 -5.28 -18.24
CA ILE A 242 -8.65 -6.03 -17.00
C ILE A 242 -9.46 -5.36 -15.89
N LEU A 243 -10.43 -6.09 -15.31
CA LEU A 243 -11.06 -5.71 -14.06
C LEU A 243 -10.19 -6.19 -12.90
N ASP A 244 -9.77 -5.26 -12.04
CA ASP A 244 -9.18 -5.55 -10.73
C ASP A 244 -10.30 -5.59 -9.68
N HIS A 245 -10.64 -6.78 -9.18
CA HIS A 245 -11.69 -6.97 -8.18
C HIS A 245 -11.36 -6.36 -6.80
N GLU A 246 -10.09 -6.09 -6.50
CA GLU A 246 -9.66 -5.54 -5.20
C GLU A 246 -9.81 -4.02 -5.17
N THR A 247 -9.31 -3.34 -6.21
CA THR A 247 -9.42 -1.87 -6.34
C THR A 247 -10.71 -1.41 -7.03
N ARG A 248 -11.45 -2.33 -7.65
CA ARG A 248 -12.61 -2.08 -8.53
C ARG A 248 -12.31 -1.16 -9.72
N GLN A 249 -11.03 -1.05 -10.10
CA GLN A 249 -10.59 -0.34 -11.29
C GLN A 249 -10.67 -1.23 -12.52
N VAL A 250 -10.97 -0.62 -13.66
CA VAL A 250 -10.93 -1.25 -14.98
C VAL A 250 -9.77 -0.65 -15.76
N LEU A 251 -8.74 -1.44 -16.00
CA LEU A 251 -7.62 -1.09 -16.87
C LEU A 251 -8.03 -1.37 -18.31
N VAL A 252 -8.06 -0.34 -19.15
CA VAL A 252 -8.41 -0.44 -20.57
C VAL A 252 -7.15 -0.30 -21.41
N PHE A 253 -6.93 -1.24 -22.33
CA PHE A 253 -5.73 -1.26 -23.17
C PHE A 253 -6.09 -1.08 -24.66
N ALA A 254 -5.10 -0.75 -25.46
CA ALA A 254 -5.21 -0.66 -26.92
C ALA A 254 -5.65 -2.00 -27.56
N PRO A 255 -6.07 -2.04 -28.83
CA PRO A 255 -6.39 -3.28 -29.53
C PRO A 255 -5.28 -4.34 -29.42
N LEU A 256 -5.68 -5.61 -29.25
CA LEU A 256 -4.76 -6.75 -29.27
C LEU A 256 -4.24 -7.00 -30.69
N VAL A 257 -2.93 -7.16 -30.83
CA VAL A 257 -2.24 -7.54 -32.06
C VAL A 257 -1.44 -8.81 -31.78
N ASP A 258 -1.60 -9.84 -32.60
CA ASP A 258 -0.94 -11.13 -32.40
C ASP A 258 0.58 -10.99 -32.57
N GLY A 259 1.33 -11.58 -31.64
CA GLY A 259 2.77 -11.36 -31.47
C GLY A 259 3.15 -9.98 -30.88
N GLY A 260 2.17 -9.11 -30.62
CA GLY A 260 2.38 -7.72 -30.20
C GLY A 260 2.12 -7.44 -28.73
N THR A 261 2.41 -6.21 -28.32
CA THR A 261 2.06 -5.64 -27.02
C THR A 261 1.00 -4.56 -27.16
N SER A 262 0.06 -4.55 -26.21
CA SER A 262 -0.96 -3.52 -26.06
C SER A 262 -0.73 -2.71 -24.77
N ARG A 263 -0.75 -1.39 -24.91
CA ARG A 263 -0.46 -0.40 -23.86
C ARG A 263 -1.72 0.01 -23.09
N LEU A 264 -1.56 0.45 -21.84
CA LEU A 264 -2.63 0.96 -20.98
C LEU A 264 -3.13 2.34 -21.45
N GLU A 265 -4.32 2.39 -22.04
CA GLU A 265 -4.89 3.64 -22.56
C GLU A 265 -5.74 4.37 -21.53
N ARG A 266 -6.46 3.66 -20.64
CA ARG A 266 -7.27 4.28 -19.59
C ARG A 266 -7.28 3.45 -18.31
N ILE A 267 -7.47 4.12 -17.17
CA ILE A 267 -7.88 3.52 -15.89
C ILE A 267 -9.25 4.11 -15.58
N GLU A 268 -10.28 3.28 -15.47
CA GLU A 268 -11.66 3.68 -15.21
C GLU A 268 -12.13 3.15 -13.85
N ASP A 269 -13.07 3.83 -13.19
CA ASP A 269 -13.89 3.24 -12.11
C ASP A 269 -15.30 2.91 -12.60
N LEU A 270 -16.08 2.23 -11.76
CA LEU A 270 -17.48 1.89 -12.07
C LEU A 270 -18.45 3.09 -11.96
N SER A 271 -17.99 4.27 -11.53
CA SER A 271 -18.78 5.51 -11.50
C SER A 271 -18.49 6.42 -12.70
N GLY A 272 -17.69 5.97 -13.67
CA GLY A 272 -17.37 6.72 -14.89
C GLY A 272 -16.26 7.76 -14.74
N ASN A 273 -15.53 7.78 -13.61
CA ASN A 273 -14.30 8.55 -13.50
C ASN A 273 -13.18 7.84 -14.28
N ALA A 274 -12.24 8.61 -14.82
CA ALA A 274 -11.16 8.05 -15.63
C ALA A 274 -9.85 8.82 -15.58
N VAL A 275 -8.75 8.07 -15.63
CA VAL A 275 -7.41 8.53 -16.01
C VAL A 275 -7.18 8.12 -17.46
N SER A 276 -6.97 9.07 -18.37
CA SER A 276 -6.69 8.79 -19.79
C SER A 276 -5.22 9.03 -20.12
N SER A 277 -4.54 8.03 -20.70
CA SER A 277 -3.16 8.11 -21.17
C SER A 277 -3.06 8.79 -22.54
N SER A 278 -2.03 9.61 -22.72
CA SER A 278 -1.61 10.13 -24.02
C SER A 278 -0.18 9.70 -24.33
N TYR A 279 0.10 9.44 -25.61
CA TYR A 279 1.38 8.92 -26.08
C TYR A 279 1.97 9.85 -27.15
N ASP A 280 3.30 9.96 -27.17
CA ASP A 280 4.01 10.70 -28.21
C ASP A 280 4.20 9.88 -29.50
N ARG A 281 4.89 10.47 -30.48
CA ARG A 281 5.18 9.84 -31.78
C ARG A 281 6.12 8.63 -31.67
N ASP A 282 6.86 8.50 -30.59
CA ASP A 282 7.79 7.39 -30.31
C ASP A 282 7.13 6.31 -29.42
N ALA A 283 5.80 6.42 -29.24
CA ALA A 283 4.95 5.60 -28.37
C ALA A 283 5.33 5.62 -26.88
N ARG A 284 6.00 6.69 -26.41
CA ARG A 284 6.28 6.92 -24.98
C ARG A 284 5.06 7.57 -24.32
N LEU A 285 4.82 7.28 -23.03
CA LEU A 285 3.74 7.89 -22.25
C LEU A 285 4.05 9.38 -22.04
N ALA A 286 3.28 10.27 -22.66
CA ALA A 286 3.52 11.72 -22.66
C ALA A 286 2.66 12.47 -21.63
N GLY A 287 1.50 11.92 -21.26
CA GLY A 287 0.62 12.54 -20.27
C GLY A 287 -0.47 11.62 -19.75
N LEU A 288 -1.06 12.04 -18.62
CA LEU A 288 -2.25 11.44 -18.01
C LEU A 288 -3.25 12.56 -17.71
N ALA A 289 -4.50 12.43 -18.14
CA ALA A 289 -5.57 13.40 -17.86
C ALA A 289 -6.64 12.79 -16.95
N HIS A 290 -7.01 13.48 -15.87
CA HIS A 290 -8.05 13.05 -14.93
C HIS A 290 -9.41 13.65 -15.27
N THR A 291 -10.49 12.94 -14.99
CA THR A 291 -11.87 13.46 -15.09
C THR A 291 -12.16 14.65 -14.15
N ASP A 292 -11.33 14.86 -13.13
CA ASP A 292 -11.39 16.05 -12.24
C ASP A 292 -10.71 17.29 -12.86
N GLY A 293 -10.19 17.19 -14.08
CA GLY A 293 -9.69 18.33 -14.87
C GLY A 293 -8.21 18.67 -14.68
N TYR A 294 -7.49 17.99 -13.80
CA TYR A 294 -6.04 18.08 -13.73
C TYR A 294 -5.36 17.08 -14.69
N ARG A 295 -4.10 17.34 -15.07
CA ARG A 295 -3.28 16.43 -15.89
C ARG A 295 -1.85 16.34 -15.38
N LEU A 296 -1.22 15.19 -15.59
CA LEU A 296 0.23 15.02 -15.47
C LEU A 296 0.86 15.05 -16.86
N GLU A 297 1.95 15.79 -17.01
CA GLU A 297 2.83 15.81 -18.17
C GLU A 297 4.10 15.03 -17.83
N ILE A 298 4.46 14.05 -18.66
CA ILE A 298 5.68 13.25 -18.49
C ILE A 298 6.72 13.79 -19.49
N ARG A 299 7.82 14.33 -18.95
CA ARG A 299 8.93 14.90 -19.73
C ARG A 299 10.10 13.93 -19.78
N TYR A 300 10.82 13.91 -20.89
CA TYR A 300 11.94 13.02 -21.15
C TYR A 300 13.23 13.79 -21.41
N HIS A 301 14.38 13.21 -21.05
CA HIS A 301 15.68 13.85 -21.26
C HIS A 301 16.12 13.79 -22.74
N GLY A 302 15.58 14.69 -23.56
CA GLY A 302 15.87 14.79 -25.00
C GLY A 302 15.31 13.63 -25.81
N VAL A 303 16.11 13.09 -26.73
CA VAL A 303 15.71 11.94 -27.58
C VAL A 303 15.75 10.59 -26.86
N LYS A 304 16.17 10.55 -25.59
CA LYS A 304 16.26 9.29 -24.84
C LYS A 304 14.91 8.85 -24.25
N ARG A 305 14.86 7.64 -23.67
CA ARG A 305 13.65 7.05 -23.10
C ARG A 305 13.48 7.22 -21.59
N GLU A 306 14.47 7.76 -20.88
CA GLU A 306 14.38 8.03 -19.45
C GLU A 306 13.51 9.28 -19.19
N VAL A 307 12.54 9.14 -18.28
CA VAL A 307 11.71 10.25 -17.78
C VAL A 307 12.60 11.20 -16.97
N ASP A 308 12.54 12.49 -17.26
CA ASP A 308 13.25 13.55 -16.53
C ASP A 308 12.38 14.15 -15.42
N GLN A 309 11.12 14.49 -15.76
CA GLN A 309 10.19 15.14 -14.84
C GLN A 309 8.76 14.65 -15.03
N ILE A 310 7.98 14.67 -13.95
CA ILE A 310 6.52 14.61 -14.01
C ILE A 310 5.96 15.92 -13.45
N VAL A 311 5.17 16.62 -14.27
CA VAL A 311 4.62 17.95 -13.96
C VAL A 311 3.10 17.88 -13.91
N LEU A 312 2.54 18.19 -12.75
CA LEU A 312 1.11 18.39 -12.56
C LEU A 312 0.70 19.75 -13.12
N HIS A 313 -0.41 19.78 -13.85
CA HIS A 313 -1.13 20.99 -14.23
C HIS A 313 -2.55 20.85 -13.66
N ASP A 314 -2.92 21.71 -12.73
CA ASP A 314 -4.25 21.67 -12.10
C ASP A 314 -5.34 22.28 -12.99
N ALA A 315 -6.60 22.14 -12.57
CA ALA A 315 -7.76 22.65 -13.31
C ALA A 315 -7.80 24.19 -13.43
N SER A 316 -6.99 24.93 -12.65
CA SER A 316 -6.82 26.39 -12.79
C SER A 316 -5.73 26.78 -13.78
N GLY A 317 -4.96 25.80 -14.28
CA GLY A 317 -3.82 26.01 -15.17
C GLY A 317 -2.49 26.24 -14.44
N LYS A 318 -2.44 26.13 -13.12
CA LYS A 318 -1.19 26.22 -12.36
C LYS A 318 -0.39 24.92 -12.51
N SER A 319 0.92 25.05 -12.76
CA SER A 319 1.84 23.91 -12.88
C SER A 319 2.69 23.72 -11.62
N GLN A 320 2.99 22.46 -11.29
CA GLN A 320 3.91 22.05 -10.22
C GLN A 320 4.66 20.79 -10.65
N THR A 321 6.00 20.82 -10.65
CA THR A 321 6.79 19.59 -10.80
C THR A 321 6.59 18.72 -9.57
N LEU A 322 6.08 17.49 -9.76
CA LEU A 322 5.86 16.53 -8.68
C LEU A 322 7.07 15.64 -8.46
N VAL A 323 7.77 15.26 -9.52
CA VAL A 323 8.95 14.40 -9.42
C VAL A 323 10.00 14.84 -10.43
N ASN A 324 11.26 14.82 -10.03
CA ASN A 324 12.42 14.84 -10.93
C ASN A 324 13.17 13.51 -10.79
N TYR A 325 13.70 12.98 -11.89
CA TYR A 325 14.41 11.72 -11.94
C TYR A 325 15.83 11.94 -12.51
N GLY A 326 16.81 11.23 -11.95
CA GLY A 326 18.20 11.28 -12.39
C GLY A 326 18.76 9.88 -12.60
N TYR A 327 19.68 9.74 -13.57
CA TYR A 327 20.15 8.44 -14.05
C TYR A 327 21.67 8.35 -14.12
N GLY A 328 22.21 7.20 -13.70
CA GLY A 328 23.57 6.76 -13.97
C GLY A 328 23.56 5.87 -15.21
N GLY A 329 23.83 6.44 -16.39
CA GLY A 329 23.60 5.73 -17.65
C GLY A 329 22.09 5.56 -17.90
N THR A 330 21.61 4.31 -17.90
CA THR A 330 20.19 3.93 -18.02
C THR A 330 19.55 3.50 -16.69
N MET A 331 20.33 3.42 -15.60
CA MET A 331 19.84 3.04 -14.27
C MET A 331 19.39 4.26 -13.48
N LEU A 332 18.21 4.20 -12.87
CA LEU A 332 17.66 5.26 -12.04
C LEU A 332 18.51 5.47 -10.76
N SER A 333 19.26 6.58 -10.68
CA SER A 333 20.19 6.87 -9.60
C SER A 333 19.69 7.92 -8.60
N HIS A 334 18.68 8.71 -8.97
CA HIS A 334 18.06 9.72 -8.11
C HIS A 334 16.57 9.88 -8.39
N VAL A 335 15.79 10.07 -7.34
CA VAL A 335 14.39 10.50 -7.42
C VAL A 335 14.20 11.65 -6.45
N ALA A 336 13.54 12.71 -6.87
CA ALA A 336 13.19 13.87 -6.06
C ALA A 336 11.67 14.09 -6.14
N SER A 337 10.91 13.41 -5.27
CA SER A 337 9.46 13.59 -5.15
C SER A 337 9.14 14.77 -4.25
N PHE A 338 8.28 15.66 -4.73
CA PHE A 338 7.70 16.78 -3.97
C PHE A 338 6.86 16.31 -2.78
N GLN A 339 6.29 15.09 -2.83
CA GLN A 339 5.42 14.54 -1.79
C GLN A 339 6.16 13.59 -0.84
N HIS A 340 7.18 12.88 -1.32
CA HIS A 340 7.82 11.79 -0.59
C HIS A 340 9.33 12.01 -0.32
N GLY A 341 9.86 13.16 -0.75
CA GLY A 341 11.27 13.51 -0.60
C GLY A 341 12.17 12.89 -1.67
N HIS A 342 13.47 12.93 -1.42
CA HIS A 342 14.51 12.45 -2.31
C HIS A 342 15.04 11.08 -1.91
N PHE A 343 15.33 10.26 -2.92
CA PHE A 343 16.05 8.99 -2.81
C PHE A 343 17.26 8.99 -3.76
N HIS A 344 18.33 8.31 -3.37
CA HIS A 344 19.50 8.04 -4.20
C HIS A 344 19.79 6.55 -4.21
N TYR A 345 20.28 6.03 -5.34
CA TYR A 345 20.55 4.62 -5.56
C TYR A 345 21.97 4.40 -6.08
N THR A 346 22.64 3.37 -5.58
CA THR A 346 23.91 2.86 -6.13
C THR A 346 23.72 1.43 -6.62
N TYR A 347 24.45 1.07 -7.68
CA TYR A 347 24.38 -0.23 -8.32
C TYR A 347 25.78 -0.79 -8.55
N ASP A 348 25.90 -2.11 -8.68
CA ASP A 348 27.09 -2.78 -9.19
C ASP A 348 27.10 -2.82 -10.74
N GLN A 349 28.09 -3.54 -11.30
CA GLN A 349 28.23 -3.74 -12.75
C GLN A 349 27.13 -4.62 -13.38
N ASN A 350 26.39 -5.39 -12.58
CA ASN A 350 25.25 -6.22 -13.01
C ASN A 350 23.93 -5.43 -12.96
N GLY A 351 23.97 -4.18 -12.50
CA GLY A 351 22.79 -3.36 -12.23
C GLY A 351 22.07 -3.74 -10.93
N TRP A 352 22.68 -4.52 -10.05
CA TRP A 352 22.10 -4.86 -8.75
C TRP A 352 22.29 -3.70 -7.76
N MET A 353 21.22 -3.28 -7.10
CA MET A 353 21.21 -2.17 -6.15
C MET A 353 22.08 -2.50 -4.94
N THR A 354 23.26 -1.90 -4.85
CA THR A 354 24.22 -2.06 -3.74
C THR A 354 23.88 -1.17 -2.56
N GLY A 355 22.99 -0.19 -2.74
CA GLY A 355 22.42 0.59 -1.65
C GLY A 355 21.45 1.67 -2.09
N TRP A 356 20.72 2.18 -1.11
CA TRP A 356 19.86 3.35 -1.24
C TRP A 356 19.98 4.25 -0.02
N ARG A 357 19.73 5.56 -0.21
CA ARG A 357 19.62 6.53 0.88
C ARG A 357 18.54 7.57 0.60
N ASP A 358 17.92 8.12 1.64
CA ASP A 358 16.88 9.14 1.53
C ASP A 358 17.40 10.56 1.80
N THR A 359 16.48 11.52 2.04
CA THR A 359 16.78 12.92 2.40
C THR A 359 16.99 13.12 3.90
N ASP A 360 16.70 12.10 4.71
CA ASP A 360 16.82 12.14 6.16
C ASP A 360 18.23 11.61 6.53
N GLN A 361 18.31 10.52 7.30
CA GLN A 361 19.56 9.87 7.69
C GLN A 361 19.59 8.38 7.32
N THR A 362 18.61 7.90 6.55
CA THR A 362 18.49 6.48 6.21
C THR A 362 19.43 6.16 5.05
N ASP A 363 20.27 5.15 5.27
CA ASP A 363 21.24 4.62 4.31
C ASP A 363 21.29 3.11 4.51
N VAL A 364 20.99 2.35 3.46
CA VAL A 364 20.97 0.88 3.46
C VAL A 364 21.86 0.38 2.33
N ARG A 365 22.64 -0.66 2.61
CA ARG A 365 23.57 -1.31 1.68
C ARG A 365 23.26 -2.81 1.56
N TYR A 366 23.64 -3.39 0.42
CA TYR A 366 23.46 -4.79 0.10
C TYR A 366 24.75 -5.38 -0.46
N LEU A 367 25.12 -6.58 0.01
CA LEU A 367 26.10 -7.44 -0.64
C LEU A 367 25.38 -8.64 -1.24
N TYR A 368 25.83 -9.08 -2.43
CA TYR A 368 25.24 -10.16 -3.19
C TYR A 368 26.21 -11.34 -3.36
N ASP A 369 25.67 -12.54 -3.56
CA ASP A 369 26.41 -13.64 -4.18
C ASP A 369 26.46 -13.50 -5.72
N GLU A 370 27.20 -14.40 -6.38
CA GLU A 370 27.38 -14.42 -7.84
C GLU A 370 26.08 -14.62 -8.65
N THR A 371 24.97 -14.96 -7.99
CA THR A 371 23.65 -15.22 -8.61
C THR A 371 22.61 -14.13 -8.34
N GLY A 372 23.01 -13.05 -7.65
CA GLY A 372 22.13 -11.91 -7.37
C GLY A 372 21.24 -12.12 -6.15
N ARG A 373 21.61 -13.00 -5.22
CA ARG A 373 20.96 -13.14 -3.90
C ARG A 373 21.67 -12.29 -2.86
N VAL A 374 20.94 -11.48 -2.09
CA VAL A 374 21.49 -10.69 -1.00
C VAL A 374 22.03 -11.61 0.08
N ILE A 375 23.31 -11.49 0.43
CA ILE A 375 23.96 -12.25 1.51
C ILE A 375 24.21 -11.43 2.78
N GLU A 376 24.28 -10.11 2.67
CA GLU A 376 24.38 -9.17 3.79
C GLU A 376 23.58 -7.90 3.49
N THR A 377 22.82 -7.43 4.47
CA THR A 377 22.20 -6.10 4.51
C THR A 377 22.86 -5.27 5.62
N GLY A 378 22.71 -3.96 5.60
CA GLY A 378 23.15 -3.12 6.72
C GLY A 378 23.06 -1.63 6.46
N THR A 379 23.32 -0.84 7.50
CA THR A 379 23.47 0.62 7.39
C THR A 379 24.94 1.04 7.51
N ARG A 380 25.33 2.23 7.04
CA ARG A 380 26.69 2.78 7.24
C ARG A 380 27.16 2.78 8.70
N GLN A 381 26.23 2.86 9.65
CA GLN A 381 26.48 2.88 11.09
C GLN A 381 26.61 1.47 11.70
N GLY A 382 26.38 0.40 10.94
CA GLY A 382 26.43 -0.99 11.42
C GLY A 382 25.17 -1.48 12.14
N TYR A 383 24.07 -0.71 12.06
CA TYR A 383 22.75 -1.14 12.55
C TYR A 383 21.95 -1.85 11.45
N HIS A 384 20.94 -2.61 11.86
CA HIS A 384 20.04 -3.36 10.97
C HIS A 384 20.80 -4.22 9.95
N THR A 385 21.78 -4.97 10.45
CA THR A 385 22.59 -5.90 9.67
C THR A 385 21.99 -7.29 9.72
N GLY A 386 21.50 -7.77 8.57
CA GLY A 386 21.05 -9.13 8.37
C GLY A 386 22.02 -9.92 7.51
N ARG A 387 22.34 -11.15 7.90
CA ARG A 387 23.09 -12.10 7.08
C ARG A 387 22.19 -13.21 6.60
N PHE A 388 22.22 -13.49 5.30
CA PHE A 388 21.44 -14.55 4.66
C PHE A 388 22.35 -15.72 4.29
N ILE A 389 21.88 -16.93 4.55
CA ILE A 389 22.52 -18.19 4.16
C ILE A 389 21.46 -19.01 3.42
N TYR A 390 21.76 -19.37 2.18
CA TYR A 390 20.84 -20.08 1.30
C TYR A 390 21.27 -21.54 1.12
N ASP A 391 20.39 -22.45 1.51
CA ASP A 391 20.45 -23.89 1.28
C ASP A 391 19.39 -24.27 0.21
N ASP A 392 19.31 -25.54 -0.21
CA ASP A 392 18.27 -25.97 -1.15
C ASP A 392 16.89 -25.99 -0.48
N GLY A 393 15.91 -25.28 -1.06
CA GLY A 393 14.56 -25.11 -0.49
C GLY A 393 14.48 -24.37 0.86
N ARG A 394 15.59 -23.79 1.36
CA ARG A 394 15.69 -23.26 2.72
C ARG A 394 16.62 -22.05 2.82
N THR A 395 16.25 -21.08 3.66
CA THR A 395 17.03 -19.87 3.94
C THR A 395 17.14 -19.65 5.44
N ARG A 396 18.32 -19.30 5.92
CA ARG A 396 18.58 -18.88 7.30
C ARG A 396 18.92 -17.39 7.29
N VAL A 397 18.26 -16.61 8.14
CA VAL A 397 18.50 -15.17 8.30
C VAL A 397 19.01 -14.94 9.71
N ILE A 398 20.21 -14.37 9.84
CA ILE A 398 20.85 -14.07 11.12
C ILE A 398 20.86 -12.56 11.29
N ASP A 399 20.11 -12.05 12.25
CA ASP A 399 19.94 -10.63 12.55
C ASP A 399 20.27 -10.33 14.03
N GLY A 400 19.90 -9.14 14.52
CA GLY A 400 20.12 -8.74 15.92
C GLY A 400 19.21 -9.43 16.94
N ASP A 401 18.08 -10.01 16.51
CA ASP A 401 17.15 -10.78 17.35
C ASP A 401 17.53 -12.28 17.38
N GLY A 402 18.25 -12.77 16.38
CA GLY A 402 18.90 -14.09 16.36
C GLY A 402 18.85 -14.77 15.00
N GLU A 403 18.68 -16.10 14.98
CA GLU A 403 18.53 -16.88 13.74
C GLU A 403 17.05 -17.19 13.45
N TRP A 404 16.58 -16.77 12.29
CA TRP A 404 15.33 -17.21 11.69
C TRP A 404 15.61 -18.28 10.62
N VAL A 405 14.72 -19.27 10.51
CA VAL A 405 14.80 -20.30 9.46
C VAL A 405 13.50 -20.29 8.65
N TYR A 406 13.64 -20.33 7.33
CA TYR A 406 12.56 -20.36 6.36
C TYR A 406 12.73 -21.57 5.44
N GLU A 407 11.68 -22.38 5.27
CA GLU A 407 11.60 -23.40 4.23
C GLU A 407 10.43 -23.05 3.30
N TYR A 408 10.57 -23.33 2.01
CA TYR A 408 9.61 -22.91 0.99
C TYR A 408 9.43 -23.94 -0.12
N ASN A 409 8.26 -23.91 -0.76
CA ASN A 409 7.94 -24.78 -1.89
C ASN A 409 8.51 -24.25 -3.22
N ALA A 410 8.31 -25.00 -4.31
CA ALA A 410 8.77 -24.64 -5.66
C ALA A 410 8.14 -23.35 -6.24
N ASP A 411 6.99 -22.90 -5.71
CA ASP A 411 6.38 -21.61 -6.05
C ASP A 411 7.03 -20.44 -5.24
N GLY A 412 8.02 -20.73 -4.38
CA GLY A 412 8.70 -19.78 -3.51
C GLY A 412 7.86 -19.31 -2.32
N LEU A 413 6.81 -20.05 -1.94
CA LEU A 413 5.92 -19.75 -0.83
C LEU A 413 6.44 -20.43 0.44
N VAL A 414 6.57 -19.69 1.54
CA VAL A 414 7.11 -20.19 2.82
C VAL A 414 6.16 -21.22 3.42
N THR A 415 6.64 -22.46 3.54
CA THR A 415 5.95 -23.61 4.14
C THR A 415 6.32 -23.83 5.61
N VAL A 416 7.52 -23.42 6.04
CA VAL A 416 7.95 -23.45 7.44
C VAL A 416 8.67 -22.17 7.79
N GLU A 417 8.37 -21.63 8.97
CA GLU A 417 9.06 -20.50 9.59
C GLU A 417 9.42 -20.85 11.04
N ILE A 418 10.69 -20.72 11.42
CA ILE A 418 11.18 -20.94 12.78
C ILE A 418 11.80 -19.64 13.27
N ASN A 419 11.36 -19.15 14.42
CA ASN A 419 11.90 -17.93 15.04
C ASN A 419 13.17 -18.22 15.89
N PRO A 420 13.89 -17.19 16.37
CA PRO A 420 15.09 -17.37 17.22
C PRO A 420 14.87 -18.08 18.56
N LEU A 421 13.62 -18.28 18.99
CA LEU A 421 13.27 -19.04 20.20
C LEU A 421 12.99 -20.53 19.90
N GLY A 422 12.92 -20.92 18.63
CA GLY A 422 12.56 -22.25 18.17
C GLY A 422 11.05 -22.46 17.90
N ASP A 423 10.23 -21.43 18.09
CA ASP A 423 8.80 -21.51 17.78
C ASP A 423 8.61 -21.71 16.27
N THR A 424 7.89 -22.76 15.89
CA THR A 424 7.71 -23.17 14.49
C THR A 424 6.29 -22.86 14.00
N THR A 425 6.15 -22.21 12.84
CA THR A 425 4.88 -22.04 12.13
C THR A 425 4.95 -22.78 10.80
N GLN A 426 3.96 -23.62 10.51
CA GLN A 426 3.84 -24.38 9.26
C GLN A 426 2.68 -23.86 8.42
N ARG A 427 2.81 -23.90 7.09
CA ARG A 427 1.83 -23.35 6.12
C ARG A 427 1.66 -24.26 4.92
N GLU A 428 0.41 -24.62 4.62
CA GLU A 428 0.04 -25.36 3.41
C GLU A 428 -0.51 -24.39 2.35
N TRP A 429 -0.11 -24.57 1.10
CA TRP A 429 -0.48 -23.67 -0.01
C TRP A 429 -1.10 -24.43 -1.18
N GLY A 430 -2.09 -23.82 -1.84
CA GLY A 430 -2.71 -24.33 -3.06
C GLY A 430 -3.06 -23.20 -4.01
N LEU A 431 -2.67 -23.31 -5.29
CA LEU A 431 -2.87 -22.28 -6.31
C LEU A 431 -2.37 -20.86 -5.91
N GLY A 432 -1.33 -20.79 -5.07
CA GLY A 432 -0.81 -19.53 -4.54
C GLY A 432 -1.60 -18.91 -3.38
N ARG A 433 -2.57 -19.64 -2.81
CA ARG A 433 -3.36 -19.23 -1.64
C ARG A 433 -3.04 -20.12 -0.43
N LEU A 434 -3.12 -19.55 0.76
CA LEU A 434 -2.95 -20.31 2.01
C LEU A 434 -4.16 -21.25 2.19
N LEU A 435 -3.92 -22.53 2.48
CA LEU A 435 -4.96 -23.53 2.75
C LEU A 435 -5.07 -23.87 4.24
N SER A 436 -3.94 -23.95 4.93
CA SER A 436 -3.91 -24.01 6.39
C SER A 436 -2.63 -23.40 6.95
N GLN A 437 -2.69 -23.00 8.22
CA GLN A 437 -1.52 -22.60 9.01
C GLN A 437 -1.59 -23.26 10.38
N THR A 438 -0.49 -23.89 10.80
CA THR A 438 -0.31 -24.47 12.14
C THR A 438 0.71 -23.61 12.89
N ASP A 439 0.34 -23.11 14.06
CA ASP A 439 1.27 -22.35 14.92
C ASP A 439 2.12 -23.24 15.84
N ALA A 440 3.03 -22.61 16.59
CA ALA A 440 3.99 -23.29 17.47
C ALA A 440 3.37 -24.02 18.68
N LEU A 441 2.05 -23.94 18.87
CA LEU A 441 1.30 -24.69 19.87
C LEU A 441 0.48 -25.82 19.22
N ASP A 442 0.85 -26.24 18.01
CA ASP A 442 0.17 -27.22 17.15
C ASP A 442 -1.30 -26.86 16.83
N ARG A 443 -1.65 -25.56 16.88
CA ARG A 443 -3.01 -25.10 16.63
C ARG A 443 -3.18 -24.79 15.14
N ARG A 444 -4.03 -25.56 14.44
CA ARG A 444 -4.27 -25.44 12.99
C ARG A 444 -5.50 -24.57 12.68
N THR A 445 -5.30 -23.56 11.83
CA THR A 445 -6.35 -22.76 11.18
C THR A 445 -6.45 -23.16 9.71
N GLU A 446 -7.66 -23.35 9.18
CA GLU A 446 -7.88 -23.70 7.76
C GLU A 446 -8.61 -22.59 7.00
N PHE A 447 -8.28 -22.42 5.72
CA PHE A 447 -8.78 -21.38 4.83
C PHE A 447 -9.37 -22.01 3.57
N HIS A 448 -10.69 -22.12 3.52
CA HIS A 448 -11.41 -22.79 2.44
C HIS A 448 -11.83 -21.77 1.38
N HIS A 449 -11.52 -22.05 0.12
CA HIS A 449 -11.76 -21.15 -1.01
C HIS A 449 -12.74 -21.76 -2.02
N ASP A 450 -13.52 -20.93 -2.71
CA ASP A 450 -14.31 -21.38 -3.87
C ASP A 450 -13.45 -21.51 -5.14
N GLU A 451 -14.04 -22.09 -6.20
CA GLU A 451 -13.42 -22.26 -7.52
C GLU A 451 -12.99 -20.93 -8.14
N ARG A 452 -13.69 -19.83 -7.80
CA ARG A 452 -13.41 -18.46 -8.27
C ARG A 452 -12.28 -17.80 -7.48
N GLY A 453 -11.80 -18.44 -6.40
CA GLY A 453 -10.71 -18.01 -5.55
C GLY A 453 -11.09 -17.13 -4.36
N ASN A 454 -12.38 -16.96 -4.06
CA ASN A 454 -12.85 -16.21 -2.90
C ASN A 454 -12.69 -17.06 -1.63
N LEU A 455 -12.30 -16.45 -0.51
CA LEU A 455 -12.20 -17.11 0.80
C LEU A 455 -13.60 -17.31 1.39
N ILE A 456 -14.16 -18.52 1.29
CA ILE A 456 -15.54 -18.83 1.70
C ILE A 456 -15.69 -19.30 3.14
N ALA A 457 -14.63 -19.82 3.76
CA ALA A 457 -14.62 -20.09 5.21
C ALA A 457 -13.22 -20.02 5.82
N VAL A 458 -13.17 -19.62 7.10
CA VAL A 458 -12.01 -19.83 7.97
C VAL A 458 -12.44 -20.67 9.16
N LEU A 459 -11.71 -21.76 9.42
CA LEU A 459 -11.92 -22.67 10.54
C LEU A 459 -10.80 -22.43 11.56
N GLU A 460 -11.16 -21.96 12.75
CA GLU A 460 -10.21 -21.77 13.85
C GLU A 460 -9.84 -23.13 14.50
N PRO A 461 -8.70 -23.23 15.21
CA PRO A 461 -8.29 -24.43 15.95
C PRO A 461 -9.30 -24.88 17.02
N THR A 462 -10.21 -23.99 17.42
CA THR A 462 -11.30 -24.25 18.38
C THR A 462 -12.52 -24.93 17.76
N GLY A 463 -12.52 -25.15 16.44
CA GLY A 463 -13.67 -25.65 15.68
C GLY A 463 -14.71 -24.57 15.33
N ASN A 464 -14.49 -23.31 15.72
CA ASN A 464 -15.29 -22.19 15.23
C ASN A 464 -15.11 -22.05 13.72
N THR A 465 -16.20 -21.80 12.98
CA THR A 465 -16.13 -21.47 11.55
C THR A 465 -16.76 -20.12 11.30
N THR A 466 -16.03 -19.25 10.62
CA THR A 466 -16.56 -18.05 9.99
C THR A 466 -16.77 -18.33 8.52
N ARG A 467 -17.90 -17.90 7.94
CA ARG A 467 -18.20 -18.07 6.51
C ARG A 467 -18.42 -16.74 5.82
N PHE A 468 -18.12 -16.72 4.54
CA PHE A 468 -18.22 -15.55 3.66
C PHE A 468 -19.07 -15.94 2.46
N GLU A 469 -20.05 -15.10 2.14
CA GLU A 469 -20.98 -15.31 1.03
C GLU A 469 -20.81 -14.20 0.00
N TYR A 470 -20.69 -14.57 -1.27
CA TYR A 470 -20.38 -13.66 -2.37
C TYR A 470 -21.47 -13.69 -3.45
N ASP A 471 -21.65 -12.59 -4.17
CA ASP A 471 -22.51 -12.54 -5.36
C ASP A 471 -21.78 -12.97 -6.66
N ASP A 472 -22.51 -12.95 -7.76
CA ASP A 472 -21.97 -13.17 -9.11
C ASP A 472 -20.79 -12.22 -9.45
N ASN A 473 -20.73 -11.02 -8.88
CA ASN A 473 -19.67 -10.04 -9.10
C ASN A 473 -18.45 -10.23 -8.17
N ARG A 474 -18.52 -11.18 -7.23
CA ARG A 474 -17.56 -11.43 -6.14
C ARG A 474 -17.55 -10.36 -5.04
N LEU A 475 -18.67 -9.65 -4.87
CA LEU A 475 -18.89 -8.75 -3.74
C LEU A 475 -19.32 -9.55 -2.51
N LEU A 476 -18.76 -9.23 -1.35
CA LEU A 476 -19.06 -9.89 -0.08
C LEU A 476 -20.47 -9.50 0.40
N THR A 477 -21.47 -10.34 0.16
CA THR A 477 -22.88 -10.07 0.52
C THR A 477 -23.22 -10.42 1.96
N ALA A 478 -22.49 -11.35 2.58
CA ALA A 478 -22.61 -11.61 4.01
C ALA A 478 -21.35 -12.20 4.63
N VAL A 479 -21.19 -11.92 5.91
CA VAL A 479 -20.29 -12.66 6.81
C VAL A 479 -21.14 -13.33 7.88
N VAL A 480 -21.00 -14.65 7.98
CA VAL A 480 -21.65 -15.47 9.01
C VAL A 480 -20.59 -15.80 10.06
N LEU A 481 -20.74 -15.19 11.23
CA LEU A 481 -19.86 -15.40 12.37
C LEU A 481 -20.00 -16.84 12.90
N PRO A 482 -19.07 -17.30 13.75
CA PRO A 482 -19.26 -18.51 14.55
C PRO A 482 -20.48 -18.31 15.45
N GLY A 483 -21.67 -18.66 14.96
CA GLY A 483 -22.92 -18.23 15.60
C GLY A 483 -24.13 -17.98 14.75
N GLY A 484 -24.05 -18.08 13.43
CA GLY A 484 -25.20 -17.77 12.55
C GLY A 484 -25.56 -16.28 12.54
N ALA A 485 -25.14 -15.52 13.57
CA ALA A 485 -25.05 -14.07 13.61
C ALA A 485 -24.41 -13.57 12.32
N ARG A 486 -25.21 -12.83 11.55
CA ARG A 486 -24.93 -12.50 10.17
C ARG A 486 -24.76 -10.99 10.03
N VAL A 487 -23.65 -10.57 9.46
CA VAL A 487 -23.50 -9.23 8.90
C VAL A 487 -23.89 -9.31 7.43
N LYS A 488 -24.80 -8.46 6.96
CA LYS A 488 -25.23 -8.40 5.56
C LYS A 488 -24.79 -7.10 4.91
N PHE A 489 -24.46 -7.18 3.63
CA PHE A 489 -24.04 -6.07 2.79
C PHE A 489 -24.88 -6.07 1.51
N ASP A 490 -25.43 -4.91 1.14
CA ASP A 490 -26.20 -4.72 -0.10
C ASP A 490 -25.56 -3.65 -0.97
N TYR A 491 -25.47 -3.92 -2.26
CA TYR A 491 -24.76 -3.09 -3.24
C TYR A 491 -25.70 -2.53 -4.31
N ASP A 492 -25.35 -1.38 -4.88
CA ASP A 492 -26.02 -0.88 -6.08
C ASP A 492 -25.50 -1.53 -7.38
N HIS A 493 -26.10 -1.17 -8.50
CA HIS A 493 -25.72 -1.66 -9.83
C HIS A 493 -24.29 -1.25 -10.28
N LEU A 494 -23.67 -0.28 -9.61
CA LEU A 494 -22.27 0.11 -9.79
C LEU A 494 -21.35 -0.59 -8.77
N GLN A 495 -21.88 -1.59 -8.06
CA GLN A 495 -21.20 -2.40 -7.05
C GLN A 495 -20.83 -1.64 -5.77
N ARG A 496 -21.46 -0.49 -5.49
CA ARG A 496 -21.14 0.35 -4.32
C ARG A 496 -21.96 -0.03 -3.10
N LEU A 497 -21.36 -0.05 -1.91
CA LEU A 497 -22.02 -0.53 -0.68
C LEU A 497 -23.13 0.44 -0.22
N THR A 498 -24.40 0.07 -0.43
CA THR A 498 -25.56 0.91 -0.07
C THR A 498 -26.11 0.65 1.33
N GLU A 499 -26.02 -0.58 1.84
CA GLU A 499 -26.53 -0.94 3.17
C GLU A 499 -25.62 -1.96 3.86
N ARG A 500 -25.37 -1.76 5.16
CA ARG A 500 -24.75 -2.74 6.07
C ARG A 500 -25.71 -3.03 7.22
N THR A 501 -26.15 -4.27 7.34
CA THR A 501 -26.98 -4.76 8.44
C THR A 501 -26.12 -5.52 9.44
N ALA A 502 -26.10 -5.07 10.69
CA ALA A 502 -25.43 -5.77 11.79
C ALA A 502 -26.29 -6.93 12.34
N PRO A 503 -25.72 -7.88 13.12
CA PRO A 503 -26.45 -9.06 13.59
C PRO A 503 -27.63 -8.76 14.53
N ASP A 504 -27.67 -7.58 15.14
CA ASP A 504 -28.79 -7.09 15.97
C ASP A 504 -29.93 -6.47 15.12
N GLY A 505 -29.81 -6.48 13.79
CA GLY A 505 -30.71 -5.80 12.86
C GLY A 505 -30.46 -4.29 12.75
N THR A 506 -29.43 -3.73 13.39
CA THR A 506 -29.08 -2.32 13.20
C THR A 506 -28.56 -2.09 11.79
N VAL A 507 -29.25 -1.22 11.05
CA VAL A 507 -28.91 -0.85 9.68
C VAL A 507 -28.13 0.45 9.62
N ARG A 508 -27.03 0.44 8.86
CA ARG A 508 -26.33 1.64 8.36
C ARG A 508 -26.49 1.71 6.83
N ARG A 509 -26.94 2.85 6.31
CA ARG A 509 -27.10 3.11 4.88
C ARG A 509 -26.10 4.15 4.38
N TYR A 510 -25.77 4.04 3.12
CA TYR A 510 -24.87 4.91 2.38
C TYR A 510 -25.59 5.39 1.12
N ARG A 511 -25.40 6.66 0.75
CA ARG A 511 -25.87 7.19 -0.54
C ARG A 511 -24.73 7.91 -1.23
N TYR A 512 -24.55 7.59 -2.49
CA TYR A 512 -23.51 8.15 -3.35
C TYR A 512 -24.13 9.09 -4.38
N GLY A 513 -23.33 10.01 -4.91
CA GLY A 513 -23.66 10.75 -6.11
C GLY A 513 -23.36 9.95 -7.38
N GLU A 514 -23.49 10.60 -8.53
CA GLU A 514 -23.31 9.96 -9.83
C GLU A 514 -21.84 9.59 -10.10
N ARG A 515 -20.88 10.40 -9.61
CA ARG A 515 -19.44 10.18 -9.78
C ARG A 515 -18.79 9.45 -8.60
N GLY A 516 -19.58 8.76 -7.76
CA GLY A 516 -19.09 7.91 -6.67
C GLY A 516 -18.79 8.63 -5.35
N GLU A 517 -19.06 9.94 -5.25
CA GLU A 517 -18.88 10.69 -4.01
C GLU A 517 -19.88 10.23 -2.93
N LEU A 518 -19.40 9.91 -1.72
CA LEU A 518 -20.28 9.48 -0.62
C LEU A 518 -21.02 10.68 -0.04
N LEU A 519 -22.25 10.93 -0.47
CA LEU A 519 -23.08 12.06 -0.06
C LEU A 519 -23.66 11.91 1.35
N ARG A 520 -24.17 10.72 1.72
CA ARG A 520 -24.90 10.54 2.98
C ARG A 520 -24.52 9.24 3.68
N VAL A 521 -24.40 9.29 5.01
CA VAL A 521 -24.31 8.11 5.88
C VAL A 521 -25.43 8.17 6.91
N VAL A 522 -26.34 7.20 6.88
CA VAL A 522 -27.48 7.13 7.81
C VAL A 522 -27.28 5.94 8.74
N ASN A 523 -27.25 6.17 10.05
CA ASN A 523 -27.22 5.11 11.07
C ASN A 523 -28.52 5.18 11.87
N ARG A 524 -29.39 4.18 11.72
CA ARG A 524 -30.80 4.23 12.18
C ARG A 524 -31.51 5.45 11.58
N ASN A 525 -31.70 6.53 12.35
CA ASN A 525 -32.30 7.81 11.91
C ASN A 525 -31.32 9.00 12.03
N LEU A 526 -30.04 8.75 12.35
CA LEU A 526 -29.01 9.78 12.46
C LEU A 526 -28.26 9.87 11.13
N GLU A 527 -28.36 11.02 10.45
CA GLU A 527 -27.77 11.24 9.13
C GLU A 527 -26.57 12.20 9.20
N THR A 528 -25.42 11.74 8.72
CA THR A 528 -24.28 12.59 8.35
C THR A 528 -24.39 12.93 6.87
N ARG A 529 -24.18 14.20 6.53
CA ARG A 529 -24.12 14.71 5.15
C ARG A 529 -22.70 15.12 4.80
N HIS A 530 -22.28 14.82 3.58
CA HIS A 530 -21.04 15.28 2.99
C HIS A 530 -21.37 16.04 1.71
N ASP A 531 -20.69 17.16 1.50
CA ASP A 531 -20.82 17.99 0.30
C ASP A 531 -19.42 18.18 -0.31
N TYR A 532 -19.33 18.17 -1.64
CA TYR A 532 -18.09 18.11 -2.41
C TYR A 532 -18.02 19.25 -3.43
N ASP A 533 -16.81 19.60 -3.87
CA ASP A 533 -16.61 20.52 -4.99
C ASP A 533 -16.69 19.84 -6.37
N ALA A 534 -16.49 20.61 -7.44
CA ALA A 534 -16.52 20.11 -8.81
C ALA A 534 -15.42 19.06 -9.10
N GLN A 535 -14.34 19.05 -8.30
CA GLN A 535 -13.21 18.12 -8.36
C GLN A 535 -13.37 16.94 -7.38
N LEU A 536 -14.58 16.70 -6.86
CA LEU A 536 -14.91 15.60 -5.94
C LEU A 536 -14.13 15.62 -4.62
N ARG A 537 -13.63 16.79 -4.20
CA ARG A 537 -12.97 16.99 -2.90
C ARG A 537 -14.00 17.39 -1.85
N LEU A 538 -13.89 16.82 -0.65
CA LEU A 538 -14.82 17.09 0.45
C LEU A 538 -14.69 18.57 0.88
N ILE A 539 -15.77 19.34 0.83
CA ILE A 539 -15.78 20.74 1.28
C ILE A 539 -16.59 20.97 2.56
N ALA A 540 -17.55 20.10 2.86
CA ALA A 540 -18.27 20.15 4.13
C ALA A 540 -18.73 18.76 4.62
N SER A 541 -18.81 18.62 5.93
CA SER A 541 -19.47 17.50 6.61
C SER A 541 -20.40 18.00 7.70
N ARG A 542 -21.71 17.71 7.59
CA ARG A 542 -22.73 18.03 8.58
C ARG A 542 -23.10 16.78 9.37
N LEU A 543 -22.91 16.81 10.68
CA LEU A 543 -23.29 15.73 11.59
C LEU A 543 -24.80 15.69 11.87
N PRO A 544 -25.33 14.58 12.42
CA PRO A 544 -26.74 14.47 12.83
C PRO A 544 -27.19 15.53 13.85
N THR A 545 -26.25 16.13 14.59
CA THR A 545 -26.49 17.22 15.54
C THR A 545 -26.70 18.59 14.87
N GLY A 546 -26.56 18.69 13.54
CA GLY A 546 -26.56 19.95 12.79
C GLY A 546 -25.19 20.61 12.68
N ALA A 547 -24.24 20.24 13.56
CA ALA A 547 -22.86 20.72 13.56
C ALA A 547 -22.19 20.48 12.20
N GLN A 548 -21.53 21.50 11.66
CA GLN A 548 -20.93 21.49 10.33
C GLN A 548 -19.43 21.76 10.43
N PHE A 549 -18.63 20.90 9.82
CA PHE A 549 -17.22 21.13 9.57
C PHE A 549 -17.06 21.49 8.09
N SER A 550 -16.18 22.44 7.76
CA SER A 550 -15.80 22.71 6.38
C SER A 550 -14.30 22.55 6.18
N THR A 551 -13.90 22.17 4.98
CA THR A 551 -12.52 21.90 4.61
C THR A 551 -12.24 22.44 3.21
N ALA A 552 -11.00 22.87 2.97
CA ALA A 552 -10.50 23.14 1.63
C ALA A 552 -9.17 22.42 1.42
N PHE A 553 -8.98 21.89 0.21
CA PHE A 553 -7.81 21.12 -0.18
C PHE A 553 -7.13 21.75 -1.39
N ASP A 554 -5.83 21.57 -1.52
CA ASP A 554 -5.17 21.73 -2.81
C ASP A 554 -5.41 20.50 -3.72
N VAL A 555 -4.80 20.50 -4.91
CA VAL A 555 -4.90 19.40 -5.88
C VAL A 555 -4.17 18.12 -5.43
N LEU A 556 -3.26 18.21 -4.44
CA LEU A 556 -2.56 17.06 -3.86
C LEU A 556 -3.30 16.50 -2.63
N GLY A 557 -4.53 16.98 -2.36
CA GLY A 557 -5.33 16.57 -1.21
C GLY A 557 -4.81 17.08 0.13
N ARG A 558 -3.90 18.07 0.13
CA ARG A 558 -3.37 18.66 1.37
C ARG A 558 -4.36 19.69 1.89
N LEU A 559 -4.73 19.59 3.18
CA LEU A 559 -5.68 20.50 3.82
C LEU A 559 -5.07 21.91 3.89
N VAL A 560 -5.66 22.89 3.22
CA VAL A 560 -5.22 24.30 3.28
C VAL A 560 -6.03 25.14 4.27
N GLU A 561 -7.27 24.72 4.57
CA GLU A 561 -8.17 25.39 5.49
C GLU A 561 -9.16 24.39 6.09
N GLU A 562 -9.43 24.48 7.39
CA GLU A 562 -10.59 23.86 8.03
C GLU A 562 -11.35 24.87 8.89
N ALA A 563 -12.66 24.66 9.05
CA ALA A 563 -13.45 25.39 10.05
C ALA A 563 -14.29 24.40 10.88
N ASP A 564 -14.41 24.71 12.17
CA ASP A 564 -15.25 23.98 13.10
C ASP A 564 -16.72 24.45 13.08
N PRO A 565 -17.63 23.80 13.83
CA PRO A 565 -19.05 24.16 13.86
C PRO A 565 -19.38 25.54 14.43
N ASP A 566 -18.46 26.17 15.16
CA ASP A 566 -18.60 27.52 15.69
C ASP A 566 -18.07 28.58 14.71
N GLY A 567 -17.49 28.15 13.58
CA GLY A 567 -16.93 29.01 12.54
C GLY A 567 -15.47 29.39 12.75
N ASN A 568 -14.76 28.74 13.69
CA ASN A 568 -13.35 29.00 13.94
C ASN A 568 -12.50 28.41 12.81
N VAL A 569 -11.85 29.27 12.03
CA VAL A 569 -11.05 28.87 10.86
C VAL A 569 -9.58 28.64 11.24
N THR A 570 -9.04 27.48 10.88
CA THR A 570 -7.60 27.18 10.93
C THR A 570 -7.05 27.02 9.51
N ARG A 571 -5.91 27.68 9.22
CA ARG A 571 -5.27 27.70 7.89
C ARG A 571 -3.90 27.03 7.94
N TYR A 572 -3.52 26.36 6.86
CA TYR A 572 -2.28 25.60 6.74
C TYR A 572 -1.54 26.03 5.47
N GLU A 573 -0.26 26.36 5.62
CA GLU A 573 0.64 26.69 4.51
C GLU A 573 1.72 25.62 4.39
N TYR A 574 2.09 25.27 3.15
CA TYR A 574 3.07 24.24 2.84
C TYR A 574 4.23 24.83 2.06
N ALA A 575 5.45 24.65 2.56
CA ALA A 575 6.67 25.11 1.89
C ALA A 575 7.83 24.14 2.15
N ALA A 576 8.47 23.68 1.08
CA ALA A 576 9.71 22.91 1.18
C ALA A 576 10.90 23.82 1.54
N GLY A 577 11.84 23.30 2.32
CA GLY A 577 13.07 23.99 2.72
C GLY A 577 14.06 23.03 3.37
N PRO A 578 15.27 23.49 3.75
CA PRO A 578 16.30 22.62 4.34
C PRO A 578 15.81 21.84 5.57
N ASP A 579 15.04 22.48 6.44
CA ASP A 579 14.48 21.88 7.66
C ASP A 579 13.10 21.24 7.45
N ASN A 580 12.50 21.40 6.26
CA ASN A 580 11.26 20.76 5.82
C ASN A 580 11.42 20.16 4.40
N PRO A 581 12.29 19.16 4.20
CA PRO A 581 12.65 18.67 2.87
C PRO A 581 11.49 17.97 2.15
N ARG A 582 10.47 17.51 2.87
CA ARG A 582 9.27 16.85 2.31
C ARG A 582 8.11 17.82 2.00
N GLY A 583 8.30 19.14 2.15
CA GLY A 583 7.25 20.12 1.85
C GLY A 583 5.94 19.92 2.63
N ALA A 584 6.06 19.43 3.88
CA ALA A 584 4.96 19.35 4.83
C ALA A 584 4.48 20.77 5.21
N VAL A 585 3.50 20.88 6.11
CA VAL A 585 3.04 22.19 6.59
C VAL A 585 4.20 22.96 7.25
N SER A 586 4.44 24.16 6.77
CA SER A 586 5.43 25.12 7.30
C SER A 586 4.82 26.09 8.32
N GLN A 587 3.52 26.39 8.20
CA GLN A 587 2.82 27.34 9.07
C GLN A 587 1.35 26.94 9.28
N VAL A 588 0.86 27.13 10.50
CA VAL A 588 -0.57 27.08 10.85
C VAL A 588 -0.99 28.38 11.50
N THR A 589 -2.09 28.94 11.03
CA THR A 589 -2.76 30.10 11.62
C THR A 589 -4.08 29.65 12.21
N GLN A 590 -4.24 29.80 13.52
CA GLN A 590 -5.47 29.48 14.26
C GLN A 590 -6.49 30.63 14.16
N ALA A 591 -7.73 30.36 14.59
CA ALA A 591 -8.84 31.30 14.47
C ALA A 591 -8.68 32.60 15.29
N ASP A 592 -7.90 32.56 16.37
CA ASP A 592 -7.51 33.72 17.18
C ASP A 592 -6.38 34.56 16.54
N GLY A 593 -5.88 34.14 15.37
CA GLY A 593 -4.72 34.72 14.69
C GLY A 593 -3.37 34.19 15.17
N THR A 594 -3.32 33.24 16.12
CA THR A 594 -2.07 32.64 16.61
C THR A 594 -1.39 31.87 15.49
N VAL A 595 -0.15 32.24 15.19
CA VAL A 595 0.67 31.60 14.15
C VAL A 595 1.70 30.64 14.78
N ALA A 596 1.57 29.36 14.49
CA ALA A 596 2.58 28.35 14.75
C ALA A 596 3.38 28.09 13.46
N ARG A 597 4.71 28.05 13.54
CA ARG A 597 5.58 27.66 12.42
C ARG A 597 6.31 26.37 12.75
N ALA A 598 6.37 25.46 11.78
CA ALA A 598 7.34 24.38 11.83
C ALA A 598 8.75 24.98 11.77
N ARG A 599 9.65 24.44 12.58
CA ARG A 599 11.10 24.73 12.56
C ARG A 599 11.83 23.43 12.28
#